data_AF-A0A967EIT9-F1
#
_entry.id   AF-A0A967EIT9-F1
#
_cell.length_a   1.000
_cell.length_b   1.000
_cell.length_c   1.000
_cell.angle_alpha   90.00
_cell.angle_beta   90.00
_cell.angle_gamma   90.00
#
_symmetry.space_group_name_H-M   'P 1'
#
loop_
_entity.id
_entity.type
_entity.pdbx_description
1 polymer ?
#
loop_
_entity_poly.entity_id
_entity_poly.type
_entity_poly.pdbx_seq_one_letter_code
_entity_poly.pdbx_strand_id
1 'polypeptide(L)'
;MDAKLRRLLQDLKGAISKTLAESPDVERSMERIREEGWSVYLVVDRKREDETPEGVELTADRGAAREVLFRIDRQDLEFLRSLGIDPTRRLRRRRH
;
A
#
# COMPACT_ATOMS: atom_id res chain seq x y z
N MET A 1 3.00 13.77 -25.14
CA MET A 1 3.25 12.42 -24.56
C MET A 1 2.93 11.39 -25.62
N ASP A 2 3.92 10.62 -26.11
CA ASP A 2 3.73 9.63 -27.18
C ASP A 2 2.69 8.57 -26.80
N ALA A 3 1.59 8.51 -27.56
CA ALA A 3 0.53 7.52 -27.35
C ALA A 3 1.04 6.08 -27.46
N LYS A 4 1.99 5.84 -28.39
CA LYS A 4 2.65 4.55 -28.59
C LYS A 4 3.45 4.11 -27.36
N LEU A 5 4.22 5.02 -26.78
CA LEU A 5 5.04 4.71 -25.60
C LEU A 5 4.20 4.43 -24.37
N ARG A 6 3.13 5.21 -24.15
CA ARG A 6 2.18 4.94 -23.06
C ARG A 6 1.55 3.57 -23.18
N ARG A 7 1.21 3.14 -24.41
CA ARG A 7 0.68 1.79 -24.66
C ARG A 7 1.70 0.71 -24.32
N LEU A 8 2.95 0.86 -24.76
CA LEU A 8 4.02 -0.10 -24.41
C LEU A 8 4.24 -0.21 -22.90
N LEU A 9 4.22 0.91 -22.18
CA LEU A 9 4.34 0.90 -20.72
C LEU A 9 3.13 0.25 -20.03
N GLN A 10 1.92 0.46 -20.56
CA GLN A 10 0.71 -0.20 -20.05
C GLN A 10 0.75 -1.71 -20.30
N ASP A 11 1.15 -2.14 -21.49
CA ASP A 11 1.28 -3.55 -21.84
C ASP A 11 2.32 -4.24 -20.94
N LEU A 12 3.47 -3.59 -20.71
CA LEU A 12 4.51 -4.06 -19.81
C LEU A 12 4.02 -4.15 -18.35
N LYS A 13 3.33 -3.10 -17.86
CA LYS A 13 2.72 -3.11 -16.52
C LYS A 13 1.74 -4.28 -16.36
N GLY A 14 0.91 -4.50 -17.36
CA GLY A 14 -0.06 -5.61 -17.37
C GLY A 14 0.63 -6.96 -17.31
N ALA A 15 1.65 -7.18 -18.14
CA ALA A 15 2.43 -8.42 -18.15
C ALA A 15 3.10 -8.69 -16.80
N ILE A 16 3.80 -7.69 -16.24
CA ILE A 16 4.46 -7.82 -14.93
C ILE A 16 3.43 -8.12 -13.84
N SER A 17 2.32 -7.38 -13.80
CA SER A 17 1.29 -7.58 -12.77
C SER A 17 0.69 -8.99 -12.83
N LYS A 18 0.47 -9.50 -14.04
CA LYS A 18 -0.04 -10.87 -14.25
C LYS A 18 0.97 -11.91 -13.77
N THR A 19 2.23 -11.80 -14.17
CA THR A 19 3.29 -12.73 -13.73
C THR A 19 3.48 -12.71 -12.22
N LEU A 20 3.39 -11.54 -11.59
CA LEU A 20 3.51 -11.36 -10.15
C LEU A 20 2.36 -12.06 -9.40
N ALA A 21 1.14 -11.89 -9.90
CA ALA A 21 -0.05 -12.51 -9.32
C ALA A 21 -0.08 -14.03 -9.49
N GLU A 22 0.56 -14.57 -10.53
CA GLU A 22 0.68 -16.01 -10.77
C GLU A 22 1.81 -16.67 -9.96
N SER A 23 2.65 -15.88 -9.28
CA SER A 23 3.81 -16.38 -8.53
C SER A 23 3.52 -16.48 -7.02
N PRO A 24 3.35 -17.70 -6.47
CA PRO A 24 3.06 -17.88 -5.04
C PRO A 24 4.24 -17.47 -4.14
N ASP A 25 5.47 -17.55 -4.64
CA ASP A 25 6.67 -17.14 -3.91
C ASP A 25 6.72 -15.62 -3.73
N VAL A 26 6.27 -14.87 -4.74
CA VAL A 26 6.19 -13.41 -4.66
C VAL A 26 5.06 -12.98 -3.74
N GLU A 27 3.89 -13.61 -3.83
CA GLU A 27 2.77 -13.35 -2.92
C GLU A 27 3.17 -13.55 -1.45
N ARG A 28 3.84 -14.68 -1.14
CA ARG A 28 4.37 -14.95 0.21
C ARG A 28 5.39 -13.91 0.66
N SER A 29 6.26 -13.47 -0.25
CA SER A 29 7.26 -12.44 0.07
C SER A 29 6.61 -11.09 0.34
N MET A 30 5.60 -10.70 -0.45
CA MET A 30 4.83 -9.48 -0.23
C MET A 30 4.02 -9.51 1.08
N GLU A 31 3.46 -10.67 1.44
CA GLU A 31 2.81 -10.87 2.74
C GLU A 31 3.75 -10.62 3.91
N ARG A 32 4.93 -11.25 3.90
CA ARG A 32 5.93 -11.03 4.95
C ARG A 32 6.33 -9.56 5.08
N ILE A 33 6.51 -8.87 3.95
CA ILE A 33 6.84 -7.44 3.95
C ILE A 33 5.70 -6.60 4.56
N ARG A 34 4.44 -6.94 4.27
CA ARG A 34 3.27 -6.28 4.89
C ARG A 34 3.12 -6.59 6.37
N GLU A 35 3.40 -7.81 6.81
CA GLU A 35 3.40 -8.21 8.21
C GLU A 35 4.41 -7.39 9.03
N GLU A 36 5.55 -7.06 8.42
CA GLU A 36 6.55 -6.17 9.00
C GLU A 36 6.14 -4.67 8.94
N GLY A 37 4.96 -4.36 8.39
CA GLY A 37 4.40 -3.00 8.33
C GLY A 37 4.83 -2.19 7.11
N TRP A 38 5.47 -2.82 6.11
CA TRP A 38 5.97 -2.14 4.92
C TRP A 38 5.05 -2.34 3.71
N SER A 39 5.12 -1.40 2.76
CA SER A 39 4.41 -1.48 1.48
C SER A 39 5.40 -1.44 0.33
N VAL A 40 5.14 -2.21 -0.72
CA VAL A 40 6.01 -2.33 -1.91
C VAL A 40 5.31 -1.73 -3.12
N TYR A 41 6.04 -0.97 -3.92
CA TYR A 41 5.60 -0.48 -5.23
C TYR A 41 6.70 -0.67 -6.26
N LEU A 42 6.29 -0.84 -7.50
CA LEU A 42 7.18 -0.90 -8.66
C LEU A 42 6.87 0.29 -9.56
N VAL A 43 7.88 1.14 -9.78
CA VAL A 43 7.81 2.24 -10.73
C VAL A 43 8.46 1.80 -12.03
N VAL A 44 7.71 1.88 -13.12
CA VAL A 44 8.22 1.66 -14.48
C VAL A 44 8.30 3.02 -15.14
N ASP A 45 9.52 3.53 -15.33
CA ASP A 45 9.75 4.78 -16.03
C ASP A 45 10.56 4.57 -17.31
N ARG A 46 10.41 5.51 -18.24
CA ARG A 46 11.21 5.56 -19.46
C ARG A 46 12.50 6.33 -19.16
N LYS A 47 13.64 5.76 -19.51
CA LYS A 47 14.90 6.50 -19.55
C LYS A 47 15.33 6.68 -21.00
N ARG A 48 15.78 7.89 -21.37
CA ARG A 48 16.44 8.08 -22.67
C ARG A 48 17.87 7.55 -22.56
N GLU A 49 18.33 6.87 -23.60
CA GLU A 49 19.60 6.13 -23.62
C GLU A 49 20.84 7.03 -23.44
N ASP A 50 20.68 8.36 -23.57
CA ASP A 50 21.74 9.36 -23.37
C ASP A 50 21.94 9.81 -21.91
N GLU A 51 21.14 9.32 -20.96
CA GLU A 51 21.29 9.63 -19.53
C GLU A 51 22.02 8.48 -18.82
N THR A 52 23.26 8.72 -18.41
CA THR A 52 24.10 7.80 -17.61
C THR A 52 23.30 7.10 -16.51
N PRO A 53 23.54 5.80 -16.25
CA PRO A 53 22.78 5.02 -15.29
C PRO A 53 23.06 5.48 -13.84
N GLU A 54 22.37 6.52 -13.38
CA GLU A 54 22.06 6.66 -11.97
C GLU A 54 21.23 5.44 -11.58
N GLY A 55 21.78 4.67 -10.63
CA GLY A 55 21.24 3.39 -10.19
C GLY A 55 19.77 3.51 -9.82
N VAL A 56 19.07 2.38 -9.92
CA VAL A 56 17.69 2.23 -9.47
C VAL A 56 17.66 2.54 -7.98
N GLU A 57 17.37 3.78 -7.62
CA GLU A 57 17.16 4.17 -6.25
C GLU A 57 15.77 3.64 -5.88
N LEU A 58 15.74 2.59 -5.06
CA LEU A 58 14.53 2.14 -4.37
C LEU A 58 14.19 3.23 -3.33
N THR A 59 13.70 4.38 -3.78
CA THR A 59 13.26 5.44 -2.88
C THR A 59 12.02 4.94 -2.19
N ALA A 60 12.13 4.52 -0.93
CA ALA A 60 11.02 4.29 0.02
C ALA A 60 10.17 5.56 0.10
N ASP A 61 9.18 5.71 -0.76
CA ASP A 61 8.26 6.84 -0.75
C ASP A 61 7.40 6.71 0.50
N ARG A 62 7.69 7.55 1.49
CA ARG A 62 6.80 7.80 2.64
C ARG A 62 5.61 8.69 2.23
N GLY A 63 5.14 8.57 1.00
CA GLY A 63 4.37 9.60 0.30
C GLY A 63 3.03 9.15 -0.25
N ALA A 64 2.47 8.03 0.21
CA ALA A 64 1.03 7.83 0.27
C ALA A 64 0.71 6.82 1.37
N ALA A 65 1.12 7.14 2.60
CA ALA A 65 0.24 6.85 3.71
C ALA A 65 -1.08 7.56 3.36
N ARG A 66 -2.00 6.84 2.70
CA ARG A 66 -3.41 7.00 3.05
C ARG A 66 -3.38 6.73 4.55
N GLU A 67 -3.29 7.79 5.35
CA GLU A 67 -3.74 7.76 6.72
C GLU A 67 -5.11 7.12 6.62
N VAL A 68 -5.20 5.83 6.95
CA VAL A 68 -6.48 5.17 7.12
C VAL A 68 -7.02 5.88 8.35
N LEU A 69 -7.71 6.99 8.10
CA LEU A 69 -8.46 7.72 9.10
C LEU A 69 -9.57 6.75 9.51
N PHE A 70 -9.27 5.92 10.50
CA PHE A 70 -10.26 5.09 11.17
C PHE A 70 -11.25 6.05 11.81
N ARG A 71 -12.32 6.35 11.06
CA ARG A 71 -13.46 7.14 11.52
C ARG A 71 -14.52 6.15 11.95
N ILE A 72 -14.80 6.13 13.24
CA ILE A 72 -15.92 5.38 13.80
C ILE A 72 -17.20 6.08 13.35
N ASP A 73 -18.06 5.38 12.62
CA ASP A 73 -19.37 5.90 12.22
C ASP A 73 -20.49 5.53 13.21
N ARG A 74 -21.73 5.91 12.91
CA ARG A 74 -22.86 5.67 13.82
C ARG A 74 -23.19 4.18 13.96
N GLN A 75 -23.01 3.39 12.91
CA GLN A 75 -23.27 1.95 12.93
C GLN A 75 -22.21 1.23 13.76
N ASP A 76 -20.95 1.65 13.64
CA ASP A 76 -19.86 1.17 14.49
C ASP A 76 -20.11 1.46 15.98
N LEU A 77 -20.65 2.65 16.31
CA LEU A 77 -21.01 3.00 17.70
C LEU A 77 -22.10 2.10 18.27
N GLU A 78 -23.12 1.77 17.48
CA GLU A 78 -24.21 0.87 17.89
C GLU A 78 -23.70 -0.55 18.09
N PHE A 79 -22.85 -1.04 17.20
CA PHE A 79 -22.19 -2.33 17.32
C PHE A 79 -21.30 -2.41 18.57
N LEU A 80 -20.40 -1.45 18.78
CA LEU A 80 -19.53 -1.42 19.95
C LEU A 80 -20.34 -1.40 21.26
N ARG A 81 -21.45 -0.63 21.30
CA ARG A 81 -22.37 -0.61 22.45
C ARG A 81 -23.04 -1.97 22.68
N SER A 82 -23.42 -2.69 21.63
CA SER A 82 -23.98 -4.05 21.76
C SER A 82 -22.99 -5.03 22.39
N LEU A 83 -21.68 -4.81 22.21
CA LEU A 83 -20.61 -5.56 22.83
C LEU A 83 -20.23 -5.03 24.23
N GLY A 84 -20.93 -4.01 24.74
CA GLY A 84 -20.62 -3.36 26.03
C GLY A 84 -19.41 -2.43 25.99
N ILE A 85 -18.88 -2.12 24.81
CA ILE A 85 -17.77 -1.19 24.60
C ILE A 85 -18.36 0.18 24.24
N ASP A 86 -18.22 1.15 25.14
CA ASP A 86 -18.57 2.53 24.81
C ASP A 86 -17.28 3.33 24.52
N PRO A 87 -16.94 3.56 23.24
CA PRO A 87 -15.72 4.28 22.87
C PRO A 87 -15.73 5.75 23.31
N THR A 88 -16.89 6.29 23.73
CA THR A 88 -17.01 7.66 24.27
C THR A 88 -16.84 7.71 25.79
N ARG A 89 -16.76 6.54 26.46
CA ARG A 89 -16.60 6.45 27.91
C ARG A 89 -15.16 6.74 28.30
N ARG A 90 -14.95 7.84 29.04
CA ARG A 90 -13.62 8.19 29.58
C ARG A 90 -13.13 7.09 30.53
N LEU A 91 -11.98 6.48 30.19
CA LEU A 91 -11.27 5.52 31.04
C LEU A 91 -10.94 6.17 32.39
N ARG A 92 -11.68 5.78 33.43
CA ARG A 92 -11.39 6.19 34.80
C ARG A 92 -10.18 5.38 35.26
N ARG A 93 -8.98 5.98 35.25
CA ARG A 93 -7.74 5.34 35.75
C ARG A 93 -8.00 4.79 37.15
N ARG A 94 -8.02 3.46 37.29
CA ARG A 94 -7.92 2.80 38.59
C ARG A 94 -6.49 3.05 39.08
N ARG A 95 -6.34 3.86 40.14
CA ARG A 95 -5.14 3.87 40.97
C ARG A 95 -5.09 2.52 41.69
N HIS A 96 -3.99 1.81 41.53
CA HIS A 96 -3.62 0.66 42.34
C HIS A 96 -2.33 1.00 43.07
#